data_AF-N1ZZ36-F1
#
_entry.id   AF-N1ZZ36-F1
#
_cell.length_a   1.000
_cell.length_b   1.000
_cell.length_c   1.000
_cell.angle_alpha   90.00
_cell.angle_beta   90.00
_cell.angle_gamma   90.00
#
_symmetry.space_group_name_H-M   'P 1'
#
loop_
_entity.id
_entity.type
_entity.pdbx_description
1 polymer ?
#
loop_
_entity_poly.entity_id
_entity_poly.type
_entity_poly.pdbx_seq_one_letter_code
_entity_poly.pdbx_strand_id
1 'polypeptide(L)'
;MRYISDDGKVFNTEEECLDHENSEKKRVEEERIKKEQFETERRKLLKEVQDLYSTLKGKVQEYDKKYGFHQKVYFTPLYDIMNMFYR
;
A
#
# COMPACT_ATOMS: atom_id res chain seq x y z
N MET A 1 -20.51 38.09 21.18
CA MET A 1 -19.14 37.80 20.72
C MET A 1 -19.24 36.80 19.58
N ARG A 2 -18.33 36.80 18.61
CA ARG A 2 -18.28 35.74 17.57
C ARG A 2 -16.98 34.97 17.74
N TYR A 3 -17.02 33.67 17.49
CA TYR A 3 -15.88 32.76 17.63
C TYR A 3 -15.39 32.38 16.24
N ILE A 4 -14.08 32.22 16.07
CA ILE A 4 -13.46 31.90 14.78
C ILE A 4 -12.61 30.66 14.99
N SER A 5 -12.83 29.61 14.19
CA SER A 5 -12.03 28.40 14.23
C SER A 5 -10.70 28.55 13.51
N ASP A 6 -9.79 27.60 13.72
CA ASP A 6 -8.50 27.54 13.04
C ASP A 6 -8.58 27.54 11.49
N ASP A 7 -9.66 27.00 10.92
CA ASP A 7 -9.93 27.00 9.46
C ASP A 7 -10.67 28.27 8.98
N GLY A 8 -10.87 29.25 9.86
CA GLY A 8 -11.45 30.56 9.54
C GLY A 8 -12.97 30.60 9.47
N LYS A 9 -13.67 29.55 9.90
CA LYS A 9 -15.14 29.56 10.02
C LYS A 9 -15.56 30.36 11.24
N VAL A 10 -16.69 31.04 11.13
CA VAL A 10 -17.21 31.91 12.19
C VAL A 10 -18.46 31.28 12.81
N PHE A 11 -18.47 31.21 14.14
CA PHE A 11 -19.52 30.60 14.95
C PHE A 11 -20.14 31.60 15.92
N ASN A 12 -21.37 31.31 16.34
CA ASN A 12 -22.09 32.18 17.27
C ASN A 12 -21.79 31.84 18.72
N THR A 13 -21.44 30.59 19.01
CA THR A 13 -21.04 30.12 20.33
C THR A 13 -19.63 29.50 20.32
N GLU A 14 -19.02 29.48 21.50
CA GLU A 14 -17.72 28.82 21.70
C GLU A 14 -17.84 27.30 21.51
N GLU A 15 -18.95 26.73 21.99
CA GLU A 15 -19.24 25.29 21.90
C GLU A 15 -19.31 24.83 20.44
N GLU A 16 -20.01 25.57 19.57
CA GLU A 16 -20.06 25.28 18.14
C GLU A 16 -18.67 25.30 17.48
N CYS A 17 -17.82 26.25 17.89
CA CYS A 17 -16.46 26.38 17.38
C CYS A 17 -15.57 25.20 17.82
N LEU A 18 -15.65 24.83 19.10
CA LEU A 18 -14.90 23.72 19.68
C LEU A 18 -15.33 22.37 19.11
N ASP A 19 -16.63 22.16 18.92
CA ASP A 19 -17.17 20.94 18.31
C ASP A 19 -16.69 20.79 16.87
N HIS A 20 -16.70 21.88 16.10
CA HIS A 20 -16.17 21.90 14.73
C HIS A 20 -14.69 21.50 14.71
N GLU A 21 -13.84 22.15 15.52
CA GLU A 21 -12.41 21.84 15.56
C GLU A 21 -12.11 20.41 16.01
N ASN A 22 -12.84 19.91 17.01
CA ASN A 22 -12.70 18.54 17.47
C ASN A 22 -13.12 17.53 16.39
N SER A 23 -14.19 17.84 15.64
CA SER A 23 -14.66 17.01 14.54
C SER A 23 -13.64 16.97 13.38
N GLU A 24 -13.03 18.11 13.05
CA GLU A 24 -12.00 18.20 12.02
C GLU A 24 -10.74 17.44 12.44
N LYS A 25 -10.27 17.61 13.69
CA LYS A 25 -9.13 16.84 14.24
C LYS A 25 -9.40 15.34 14.18
N LYS A 26 -10.61 14.91 14.54
CA LYS A 26 -11.01 13.50 14.47
C LYS A 26 -11.01 12.99 13.02
N ARG A 27 -11.53 13.76 12.08
CA ARG A 27 -11.55 13.37 10.66
C ARG A 27 -10.14 13.21 10.10
N VAL A 28 -9.23 14.14 10.40
CA VAL A 28 -7.83 14.07 9.99
C VAL A 28 -7.13 12.83 10.58
N GLU A 29 -7.37 12.53 11.85
CA GLU A 29 -6.78 11.37 12.50
C GLU A 29 -7.33 10.06 11.93
N GLU A 30 -8.63 9.97 11.66
CA GLU A 30 -9.24 8.80 11.01
C GLU A 30 -8.69 8.57 9.60
N GLU A 31 -8.48 9.63 8.81
CA GLU A 31 -7.85 9.54 7.50
C GLU A 31 -6.39 9.07 7.60
N ARG A 32 -5.64 9.55 8.60
CA ARG A 32 -4.27 9.10 8.87
C ARG A 32 -4.23 7.61 9.19
N ILE A 33 -5.09 7.16 10.09
CA ILE A 33 -5.20 5.74 10.47
C ILE A 33 -5.55 4.87 9.26
N LYS A 34 -6.54 5.27 8.45
CA LYS A 34 -6.91 4.53 7.23
C LYS A 34 -5.74 4.42 6.25
N LYS A 35 -4.99 5.50 6.06
CA LYS A 35 -3.82 5.52 5.19
C LYS A 35 -2.71 4.59 5.70
N GLU A 36 -2.46 4.60 7.01
CA GLU A 36 -1.46 3.72 7.64
C GLU A 36 -1.85 2.24 7.55
N GLN A 37 -3.13 1.91 7.76
CA GLN A 37 -3.64 0.55 7.57
C GLN A 37 -3.48 0.09 6.13
N PHE A 38 -3.88 0.91 5.16
CA PHE A 38 -3.71 0.61 3.74
C PHE A 38 -2.24 0.39 3.36
N GLU A 39 -1.33 1.26 3.81
CA GLU A 39 0.12 1.11 3.58
C GLU A 39 0.66 -0.19 4.18
N THR A 40 0.18 -0.56 5.36
CA THR A 40 0.58 -1.79 6.06
C THR A 40 0.11 -3.03 5.28
N GLU A 41 -1.14 -3.05 4.85
CA GLU A 41 -1.70 -4.12 4.03
C GLU A 41 -0.99 -4.23 2.67
N ARG A 42 -0.71 -3.11 2.01
CA ARG A 42 0.04 -3.09 0.74
C ARG A 42 1.42 -3.70 0.91
N ARG A 43 2.15 -3.32 1.97
CA ARG A 43 3.49 -3.87 2.26
C ARG A 43 3.44 -5.35 2.58
N LYS A 44 2.42 -5.80 3.33
CA LYS A 44 2.22 -7.22 3.64
C LYS A 44 2.01 -8.02 2.35
N LEU A 45 1.11 -7.57 1.48
CA LEU A 45 0.84 -8.25 0.21
C LEU A 45 2.07 -8.26 -0.70
N LEU A 46 2.81 -7.16 -0.77
CA LEU A 46 4.06 -7.11 -1.55
C LEU A 46 5.10 -8.12 -1.04
N LYS A 47 5.23 -8.26 0.28
CA LYS A 47 6.11 -9.25 0.89
C LYS A 47 5.68 -10.67 0.55
N GLU A 48 4.38 -10.98 0.66
CA GLU A 48 3.84 -12.29 0.28
C GLU A 48 4.13 -12.62 -1.19
N VAL A 49 3.98 -11.65 -2.09
CA VAL A 49 4.34 -11.81 -3.51
C VAL A 49 5.84 -12.11 -3.68
N GLN A 50 6.72 -11.38 -2.99
CA GLN A 50 8.17 -11.62 -3.05
C GLN A 50 8.57 -13.00 -2.51
N ASP A 51 7.93 -13.44 -1.43
CA ASP A 51 8.17 -14.76 -0.82
C ASP A 51 7.71 -15.89 -1.76
N LEU A 52 6.56 -15.73 -2.42
CA LEU A 52 6.07 -16.67 -3.43
C LEU A 52 6.99 -16.75 -4.65
N TYR A 53 7.46 -15.60 -5.16
CA TYR A 53 8.43 -15.57 -6.25
C TYR A 53 9.74 -16.27 -5.89
N SER A 54 10.25 -16.04 -4.68
CA SER A 54 11.47 -16.70 -4.19
C SER A 54 11.29 -18.21 -4.08
N THR A 55 10.15 -18.64 -3.56
CA THR A 55 9.76 -20.06 -3.49
C THR A 55 9.71 -20.69 -4.87
N LEU A 56 9.02 -20.04 -5.82
CA LEU A 56 8.89 -20.52 -7.18
C LEU A 56 10.26 -20.63 -7.87
N LYS A 57 11.10 -19.61 -7.74
CA LYS A 57 12.48 -19.62 -8.27
C LYS A 57 13.26 -20.81 -7.73
N GLY A 58 13.15 -21.10 -6.43
CA GLY A 58 13.77 -22.27 -5.81
C GLY A 58 13.27 -23.58 -6.42
N LYS A 59 11.96 -23.71 -6.67
CA LYS A 59 11.38 -24.90 -7.29
C LYS A 59 11.79 -25.10 -8.75
N VAL A 60 11.88 -24.01 -9.52
CA VAL A 60 12.42 -24.07 -10.89
C VAL A 60 13.88 -24.55 -10.87
N GLN A 61 14.71 -24.01 -9.98
CA GLN A 61 16.10 -24.46 -9.84
C GLN A 61 16.21 -25.92 -9.40
N GLU A 62 15.33 -26.38 -8.49
CA GLU A 62 15.28 -27.78 -8.06
C GLU A 62 14.93 -28.71 -9.23
N TYR A 63 13.95 -28.32 -10.05
CA TYR A 63 13.55 -29.05 -11.25
C TYR A 63 14.69 -29.14 -12.27
N ASP A 64 15.31 -28.00 -12.60
CA ASP A 64 16.42 -27.92 -13.56
C ASP A 64 17.60 -28.82 -13.14
N LYS A 65 17.93 -28.84 -11.84
CA LYS A 65 18.98 -29.73 -11.29
C LYS A 65 18.63 -31.21 -11.42
N LYS A 66 17.37 -31.60 -11.20
CA LYS A 66 16.94 -33.00 -11.18
C LYS A 66 16.75 -33.59 -12.57
N TYR A 67 16.21 -32.82 -13.51
CA TYR A 67 15.74 -33.34 -14.80
C TYR A 67 16.50 -32.79 -16.01
N GLY A 68 17.38 -31.79 -15.82
CA GLY A 68 18.13 -31.17 -16.91
C GLY A 68 17.24 -30.44 -17.93
N PHE A 69 17.86 -29.93 -19.00
CA PHE A 69 17.28 -29.03 -20.02
C PHE A 69 16.13 -29.61 -20.89
N HIS A 70 15.45 -30.67 -20.48
CA HIS A 70 14.41 -31.32 -21.30
C HIS A 70 13.17 -30.42 -21.47
N GLN A 71 12.91 -29.53 -20.51
CA GLN A 71 11.88 -28.50 -20.64
C GLN A 71 12.28 -27.28 -19.79
N LYS A 72 12.71 -26.19 -20.42
CA LYS A 72 12.97 -24.94 -19.70
C LYS A 72 11.64 -24.36 -19.21
N VAL A 73 11.40 -24.42 -17.90
CA VAL A 73 10.26 -23.75 -17.27
C VAL A 73 10.58 -22.26 -17.18
N TYR A 74 10.31 -21.52 -18.27
CA TYR A 74 10.41 -20.07 -18.26
C TYR A 74 9.21 -19.49 -17.52
N PHE A 75 9.41 -19.16 -16.24
CA PHE A 75 8.50 -18.29 -15.52
C PHE A 75 9.07 -16.88 -15.57
N THR A 76 8.92 -16.22 -16.72
CA THR A 76 9.25 -14.80 -16.82
C THR A 76 7.96 -14.03 -16.54
N PRO A 77 7.87 -13.26 -15.44
CA PRO A 77 6.77 -12.33 -15.27
C PRO A 77 6.69 -11.47 -16.54
N LEU A 78 5.50 -11.32 -17.11
CA LEU A 78 5.29 -10.48 -18.31
C LEU A 78 5.95 -9.09 -18.18
N TYR A 79 6.08 -8.58 -16.95
CA TYR A 79 6.76 -7.34 -16.62
C TYR A 79 8.27 -7.34 -16.97
N ASP A 80 8.99 -8.43 -16.72
CA ASP A 80 10.42 -8.55 -17.07
C ASP A 80 10.61 -8.67 -18.59
N ILE A 81 9.67 -9.32 -19.27
CA ILE A 81 9.62 -9.37 -20.74
C ILE A 81 9.39 -7.96 -21.29
N MET A 82 8.41 -7.22 -20.77
CA MET A 82 8.10 -5.86 -21.20
C MET A 82 9.29 -4.92 -21.00
N ASN A 83 9.99 -4.97 -19.86
CA ASN A 83 11.18 -4.13 -19.63
C ASN A 83 12.34 -4.43 -20.60
N MET A 84 12.46 -5.64 -21.14
CA MET A 84 13.47 -5.96 -22.15
C MET A 84 13.13 -5.36 -23.53
N PHE A 85 11.85 -5.15 -23.85
CA PHE A 85 11.40 -4.63 -25.15
C PHE A 85 11.20 -3.10 -25.18
N TYR A 86 11.10 -2.44 -24.02
CA TYR A 86 10.90 -0.98 -23.92
C TYR A 86 12.18 -0.19 -23.57
N ARG A 87 13.36 -0.71 -23.93
CA ARG A 87 14.65 -0.03 -23.69
C ARG A 87 15.25 0.55 -24.95
#